data_AF-A0A6L7QJX0-F1
#
_entry.id   AF-A0A6L7QJX0-F1
#
_cell.length_a   1.000
_cell.length_b   1.000
_cell.length_c   1.000
_cell.angle_alpha   90.00
_cell.angle_beta   90.00
_cell.angle_gamma   90.00
#
_symmetry.space_group_name_H-M   'P 1'
#
loop_
_entity.id
_entity.type
_entity.pdbx_description
1 polymer ?
#
loop_
_entity_poly.entity_id
_entity_poly.type
_entity_poly.pdbx_seq_one_letter_code
_entity_poly.pdbx_strand_id
1 'polypeptide(L)' 'SLHLPIDFDFAAPGLNISTEARQKLAAIRPQTLGQASRISGVSPADLASLMVFLHARNQPTT' A
#
# COMPACT_ATOMS: atom_id res chain seq x y z
N SER A 1 7.26 -8.21 9.78
CA SER A 1 7.03 -7.29 8.64
C SER A 1 5.67 -7.59 8.04
N LEU A 2 4.82 -6.59 7.82
CA LEU A 2 3.53 -6.77 7.15
C LEU A 2 3.77 -7.01 5.65
N HIS A 3 3.30 -8.14 5.14
CA HIS A 3 3.46 -8.53 3.74
C HIS A 3 2.32 -7.95 2.90
N LEU A 4 2.66 -7.53 1.68
CA LEU A 4 1.70 -7.12 0.68
C LEU A 4 1.35 -8.33 -0.21
N PRO A 5 0.08 -8.49 -0.62
CA PRO A 5 -0.29 -9.49 -1.61
C PRO A 5 0.51 -9.32 -2.91
N ILE A 6 0.88 -10.44 -3.55
CA ILE A 6 1.74 -10.44 -4.74
C ILE A 6 1.11 -9.71 -5.94
N ASP A 7 -0.22 -9.71 -5.99
CA ASP A 7 -1.09 -9.14 -7.01
C ASP A 7 -1.84 -7.90 -6.50
N PHE A 8 -1.33 -7.27 -5.45
CA PHE A 8 -1.97 -6.09 -4.87
C PHE A 8 -2.11 -4.95 -5.90
N ASP A 9 -3.35 -4.54 -6.14
CA ASP A 9 -3.65 -3.39 -6.99
C ASP A 9 -3.51 -2.09 -6.18
N PHE A 10 -2.41 -1.36 -6.39
CA PHE A 10 -2.22 -0.03 -5.82
C PHE A 10 -3.17 1.02 -6.39
N ALA A 11 -3.92 0.70 -7.45
CA ALA A 11 -4.99 1.52 -7.97
C ALA A 11 -6.37 1.21 -7.36
N ALA A 12 -6.46 0.26 -6.42
CA ALA A 12 -7.72 -0.24 -5.89
C ALA A 12 -8.64 0.89 -5.37
N PRO A 13 -9.96 0.83 -5.66
CA PRO A 13 -10.93 1.77 -5.13
C PRO A 13 -10.89 1.82 -3.60
N GLY A 14 -10.91 3.02 -3.04
CA GLY A 14 -10.83 3.24 -1.58
C GLY A 14 -9.40 3.30 -1.02
N LEU A 15 -8.37 2.97 -1.81
CA LEU A 15 -6.99 3.23 -1.42
C LEU A 15 -6.60 4.68 -1.75
N ASN A 16 -6.52 5.50 -0.70
CA ASN A 16 -6.22 6.93 -0.82
C ASN A 16 -4.72 7.21 -0.60
N ILE A 17 -3.94 7.04 -1.66
CA ILE A 17 -2.52 7.38 -1.72
C ILE A 17 -2.27 8.37 -2.87
N SER A 18 -1.20 9.14 -2.76
CA SER A 18 -0.77 10.09 -3.78
C SER A 18 -0.53 9.41 -5.13
N THR A 19 -0.69 10.18 -6.22
CA THR A 19 -0.43 9.70 -7.57
C THR A 19 1.00 9.21 -7.74
N GLU A 20 1.98 9.93 -7.16
CA GLU A 20 3.39 9.55 -7.18
C GLU A 20 3.63 8.22 -6.46
N ALA A 21 3.12 8.07 -5.24
CA ALA A 21 3.24 6.82 -4.49
C ALA A 21 2.60 5.65 -5.26
N ARG A 22 1.40 5.85 -5.83
CA ARG A 22 0.72 4.84 -6.64
C ARG A 22 1.57 4.37 -7.82
N GLN A 23 2.11 5.30 -8.60
CA GLN A 23 2.96 5.00 -9.75
C GLN A 23 4.22 4.24 -9.34
N LYS A 24 4.91 4.71 -8.29
CA LYS A 24 6.16 4.11 -7.83
C LYS A 24 5.95 2.74 -7.20
N LEU A 25 4.90 2.57 -6.39
CA LEU A 25 4.55 1.29 -5.78
C LEU A 25 4.13 0.26 -6.84
N ALA A 26 3.36 0.67 -7.84
CA ALA A 26 2.97 -0.20 -8.96
C ALA A 26 4.16 -0.65 -9.83
N ALA A 27 5.16 0.23 -9.99
CA ALA A 27 6.37 -0.06 -10.74
C ALA A 27 7.36 -0.95 -9.97
N ILE A 28 7.59 -0.66 -8.68
CA ILE A 28 8.59 -1.35 -7.85
C ILE A 28 8.05 -2.66 -7.26
N ARG A 29 6.74 -2.72 -6.96
CA ARG A 29 6.05 -3.85 -6.34
C ARG A 29 6.76 -4.37 -5.09
N PRO A 30 6.87 -3.56 -4.02
CA PRO A 30 7.47 -4.01 -2.76
C PRO A 30 6.67 -5.18 -2.17
N GLN A 31 7.36 -6.15 -1.59
CA GLN A 31 6.73 -7.32 -0.97
C GLN A 31 6.27 -7.05 0.47
N THR A 32 6.76 -5.96 1.07
CA THR A 32 6.45 -5.59 2.46
C THR A 32 6.27 -4.09 2.60
N LEU A 33 5.53 -3.69 3.63
CA LEU A 33 5.35 -2.28 3.98
C LEU A 33 6.67 -1.58 4.32
N GLY A 34 7.63 -2.32 4.90
CA GLY A 34 8.96 -1.80 5.23
C GLY A 34 9.86 -1.57 4.00
N GLN A 35 9.61 -2.29 2.91
CA GLN A 35 10.23 -1.97 1.61
C GLN A 35 9.56 -0.74 1.00
N ALA A 36 8.21 -0.69 1.03
CA ALA A 36 7.44 0.45 0.54
C ALA A 36 7.87 1.77 1.19
N SER A 37 8.18 1.75 2.50
CA SER A 37 8.59 2.95 3.25
C SER A 37 9.96 3.52 2.86
N ARG A 38 10.77 2.78 2.10
CA ARG A 38 12.07 3.24 1.62
C ARG A 38 12.01 3.80 0.20
N ILE A 39 10.85 3.70 -0.47
CA ILE A 39 10.67 4.21 -1.83
C ILE A 39 10.53 5.73 -1.76
N SER A 40 11.46 6.45 -2.38
CA SER A 40 11.36 7.91 -2.51
C SER A 40 10.03 8.29 -3.16
N GLY A 41 9.31 9.28 -2.63
CA GLY A 41 7.98 9.66 -3.10
C GLY A 41 6.82 8.86 -2.51
N VAL A 42 7.10 7.87 -1.65
CA VAL A 42 6.09 7.27 -0.77
C VAL A 42 6.18 7.97 0.58
N SER A 43 5.13 8.71 0.94
CA SER A 43 5.09 9.47 2.20
C SER A 43 4.62 8.61 3.38
N PRO A 44 4.87 9.04 4.63
CA PRO A 44 4.27 8.39 5.80
C PRO A 44 2.73 8.34 5.76
N ALA A 45 2.07 9.32 5.16
CA ALA A 45 0.62 9.34 4.99
C ALA A 45 0.15 8.27 4.00
N ASP A 46 0.88 8.06 2.90
CA ASP A 46 0.57 6.99 1.94
C ASP A 46 0.67 5.60 2.60
N LEU A 47 1.70 5.38 3.42
CA LEU A 47 1.85 4.14 4.18
C LEU A 47 0.72 3.94 5.19
N ALA A 48 0.29 5.00 5.88
CA ALA A 48 -0.83 4.95 6.81
C ALA A 48 -2.13 4.56 6.08
N SER A 49 -2.42 5.18 4.94
CA SER A 49 -3.55 4.80 4.08
C SER A 49 -3.47 3.34 3.63
N LEU A 50 -2.29 2.88 3.20
CA LEU A 50 -2.09 1.49 2.79
C LEU A 50 -2.34 0.52 3.94
N MET A 51 -1.87 0.84 5.15
CA MET A 51 -2.14 0.05 6.35
C MET A 51 -3.63 -0.03 6.67
N VAL A 52 -4.33 1.11 6.73
CA VAL A 52 -5.77 1.14 7.02
C VAL A 52 -6.55 0.33 5.98
N PHE A 53 -6.22 0.50 4.69
CA PHE A 53 -6.84 -0.25 3.60
C PHE A 53 -6.67 -1.76 3.75
N LEU A 54 -5.45 -2.23 4.05
CA LEU A 54 -5.18 -3.66 4.23
C LEU A 54 -5.88 -4.23 5.47
N HIS A 55 -5.94 -3.48 6.57
CA HIS A 55 -6.65 -3.91 7.77
C HIS A 55 -8.16 -4.02 7.52
N ALA A 56 -8.76 -3.06 6.81
CA ALA A 56 -10.19 -3.08 6.50
C ALA A 56 -10.59 -4.28 5.63
N ARG A 57 -9.69 -4.74 4.75
CA ARG A 57 -9.93 -5.90 3.87
C ARG A 57 -9.65 -7.26 4.53
N ASN A 58 -8.92 -7.26 5.64
CA ASN A 58 -8.58 -8.48 6.40
C ASN A 58 -9.53 -8.75 7.57
N GLN A 59 -10.55 -7.91 7.79
CA GLN A 59 -11.59 -8.21 8.77
C GLN A 59 -12.60 -9.18 8.12
N PRO A 60 -12.76 -10.42 8.63
CA PRO A 60 -13.96 -11.18 8.34
C PRO A 60 -15.13 -10.37 8.90
N THR A 61 -16.01 -9.91 8.03
CA THR A 61 -17.31 -9.37 8.42
C THR A 61 -18.03 -10.43 9.26
N THR A 62 -18.09 -10.21 10.58
CA THR A 62 -18.99 -10.93 11.49
C THR A 62 -20.44 -10.62 11.14
#